data_AF-A0A658NPH7-F1
#
_entry.id   AF-A0A658NPH7-F1
#
_cell.length_a   1.000
_cell.length_b   1.000
_cell.length_c   1.000
_cell.angle_alpha   90.00
_cell.angle_beta   90.00
_cell.angle_gamma   90.00
#
_symmetry.space_group_name_H-M   'P 1'
#
loop_
_entity.id
_entity.type
_entity.pdbx_description
1 polymer ?
#
loop_
_entity_poly.entity_id
_entity_poly.type
_entity_poly.pdbx_seq_one_letter_code
_entity_poly.pdbx_strand_id
1 'polypeptide(L)'
;QVQIDVQPPSLADGRFSDVLMDGEDVTWQIRTPEVEAHVSQVSAYPGGRDAMTAQQRRIGQRGQGVRVGRDIGTVVFPDAELKVYLDACV
;
A
#
# COMPACT_ATOMS: atom_id res chain seq x y z
N GLN A 1 4.43 -16.02 7.88
CA GLN A 1 4.05 -14.59 7.89
C GLN A 1 4.12 -14.14 6.44
N VAL A 2 3.05 -13.55 5.90
CA VAL A 2 3.02 -13.14 4.48
C VAL A 2 4.02 -12.00 4.25
N GLN A 3 4.83 -12.11 3.21
CA GLN A 3 5.78 -11.09 2.78
C GLN A 3 5.20 -10.34 1.59
N ILE A 4 5.01 -9.04 1.75
CA ILE A 4 4.54 -8.17 0.66
C ILE A 4 5.72 -7.36 0.13
N ASP A 5 5.88 -7.24 -1.17
CA ASP A 5 6.89 -6.35 -1.75
C ASP A 5 6.31 -5.44 -2.83
N VAL A 6 6.92 -4.27 -3.00
CA VAL A 6 6.60 -3.32 -4.07
C VAL A 6 7.87 -2.95 -4.81
N GLN A 7 7.85 -3.13 -6.13
CA GLN A 7 8.99 -2.97 -7.02
C GLN A 7 8.62 -2.10 -8.22
N PRO A 8 9.60 -1.53 -8.94
CA PRO A 8 9.36 -0.90 -10.24
C PRO A 8 8.63 -1.86 -11.18
N PRO A 9 7.79 -1.33 -12.09
CA PRO A 9 7.00 -2.16 -12.98
C PRO A 9 7.87 -2.98 -13.93
N SER A 10 7.69 -4.30 -13.95
CA SER A 10 8.41 -5.20 -14.87
C SER A 10 7.70 -5.43 -16.21
N LEU A 11 6.40 -5.11 -16.28
CA LEU A 11 5.55 -5.29 -17.46
C LEU A 11 4.95 -3.96 -17.94
N ALA A 12 4.73 -3.85 -19.25
CA ALA A 12 4.20 -2.66 -19.93
C ALA A 12 2.68 -2.76 -20.16
N ASP A 13 1.91 -2.96 -19.09
CA ASP A 13 0.46 -3.16 -19.12
C ASP A 13 -0.33 -2.02 -18.42
N GLY A 14 0.34 -0.91 -18.12
CA GLY A 14 -0.25 0.25 -17.46
C GLY A 14 -0.16 0.22 -15.93
N ARG A 15 0.50 -0.79 -15.34
CA ARG A 15 0.80 -0.79 -13.90
C ARG A 15 1.81 0.32 -13.54
N PHE A 16 1.66 0.88 -12.34
CA PHE A 16 2.62 1.85 -11.79
C PHE A 16 3.78 1.18 -11.05
N SER A 17 3.57 -0.04 -10.55
CA SER A 17 4.50 -0.81 -9.74
C SER A 17 4.10 -2.28 -9.76
N ASP A 18 5.05 -3.17 -9.52
CA ASP A 18 4.78 -4.57 -9.24
C ASP A 18 4.47 -4.74 -7.75
N VAL A 19 3.37 -5.41 -7.43
CA VAL A 19 3.01 -5.79 -6.07
C VAL A 19 3.16 -7.30 -5.96
N LEU A 20 4.10 -7.73 -5.12
CA LEU A 20 4.39 -9.14 -4.89
C LEU A 20 3.85 -9.60 -3.54
N MET A 21 3.24 -10.77 -3.50
CA MET A 21 2.86 -11.47 -2.26
C MET A 21 3.57 -12.82 -2.24
N ASP A 22 4.47 -13.01 -1.28
CA ASP A 22 5.31 -14.21 -1.16
C ASP A 22 6.06 -14.56 -2.47
N GLY A 23 6.40 -13.53 -3.25
CA GLY A 23 7.09 -13.65 -4.55
C GLY A 23 6.17 -13.80 -5.76
N GLU A 24 4.86 -13.97 -5.57
CA GLU A 24 3.87 -14.02 -6.65
C GLU A 24 3.41 -12.61 -7.03
N ASP A 25 3.34 -12.30 -8.33
CA ASP A 25 2.80 -11.04 -8.83
C ASP A 25 1.27 -11.01 -8.71
N VAL A 26 0.78 -10.18 -7.80
CA VAL A 26 -0.64 -9.99 -7.53
C VAL A 26 -1.16 -8.63 -8.01
N THR A 27 -0.37 -7.88 -8.79
CA THR A 27 -0.58 -6.46 -9.13
C THR A 27 -1.99 -6.13 -9.63
N TRP A 28 -2.54 -6.98 -10.51
CA TRP A 28 -3.89 -6.80 -11.05
C TRP A 28 -4.97 -7.50 -10.23
N GLN A 29 -4.63 -8.61 -9.59
CA GLN A 29 -5.57 -9.40 -8.78
C GLN A 29 -6.11 -8.56 -7.61
N ILE A 30 -5.26 -7.74 -6.98
CA ILE A 30 -5.66 -6.83 -5.89
C ILE A 30 -6.57 -5.67 -6.33
N ARG A 31 -6.79 -5.49 -7.65
CA ARG A 31 -7.64 -4.43 -8.22
C ARG A 31 -8.97 -4.95 -8.76
N THR A 32 -9.29 -6.21 -8.51
CA THR A 32 -10.54 -6.81 -8.92
C THR A 32 -11.72 -6.26 -8.10
N PRO A 33 -12.94 -6.21 -8.66
CA PRO A 33 -14.13 -5.78 -7.91
C PRO A 33 -14.40 -6.62 -6.65
N GLU A 34 -14.01 -7.90 -6.68
CA GLU A 34 -14.12 -8.79 -5.53
C GLU A 34 -13.27 -8.31 -4.35
N VAL A 35 -12.01 -7.92 -4.59
CA VAL A 35 -11.14 -7.37 -3.55
C VAL A 35 -11.70 -6.05 -3.03
N GLU A 36 -12.17 -5.19 -3.94
CA GLU A 36 -12.77 -3.90 -3.58
C GLU A 36 -14.00 -4.04 -2.69
N ALA A 37 -14.86 -5.04 -2.94
CA ALA A 37 -16.04 -5.32 -2.13
C ALA A 37 -15.70 -5.69 -0.67
N HIS A 38 -14.53 -6.28 -0.42
CA HIS A 38 -14.15 -6.79 0.90
C HIS A 38 -13.15 -5.90 1.66
N VAL A 39 -12.39 -5.04 0.96
CA VAL A 39 -11.28 -4.27 1.56
C VAL A 39 -11.71 -3.39 2.73
N SER A 40 -12.92 -2.81 2.67
CA SER A 40 -13.46 -1.97 3.74
C SER A 40 -13.67 -2.75 5.03
N GLN A 41 -14.25 -3.95 4.93
CA GLN A 41 -14.49 -4.82 6.08
C GLN A 41 -13.17 -5.35 6.66
N VAL A 42 -12.24 -5.75 5.80
CA VAL A 42 -10.96 -6.33 6.25
C VAL A 42 -10.03 -5.26 6.87
N SER A 43 -10.00 -4.05 6.31
CA SER A 43 -9.17 -2.95 6.84
C SER A 43 -9.65 -2.41 8.20
N ALA A 44 -10.88 -2.73 8.61
CA ALA A 44 -11.41 -2.38 9.92
C ALA A 44 -10.78 -3.22 11.06
N TYR A 45 -10.13 -4.36 10.78
CA TYR A 45 -9.50 -5.19 11.79
C TYR A 45 -8.16 -4.60 12.27
N PRO A 46 -7.99 -4.32 13.59
CA PRO A 46 -6.77 -3.73 14.12
C PRO A 46 -5.51 -4.56 13.84
N GLY A 47 -5.56 -5.88 14.05
CA GLY A 47 -4.41 -6.75 13.80
C GLY A 47 -3.96 -6.77 12.34
N GLY A 48 -4.90 -6.62 11.40
CA GLY A 48 -4.58 -6.46 9.98
C GLY A 48 -3.88 -5.12 9.70
N ARG A 49 -4.36 -4.02 10.29
CA ARG A 49 -3.73 -2.70 10.17
C ARG A 49 -2.33 -2.66 10.75
N ASP A 50 -2.11 -3.28 11.91
CA ASP A 50 -0.80 -3.31 12.56
C ASP A 50 0.22 -4.08 11.71
N ALA A 51 -0.17 -5.26 11.22
CA ALA A 51 0.67 -6.05 10.31
C ALA A 51 0.98 -5.28 9.02
N MET A 52 -0.01 -4.61 8.45
CA MET A 52 0.16 -3.87 7.20
C MET A 52 1.02 -2.61 7.39
N THR A 53 0.90 -1.93 8.53
CA THR A 53 1.73 -0.76 8.89
C THR A 53 3.20 -1.16 9.03
N ALA A 54 3.48 -2.31 9.65
CA ALA A 54 4.84 -2.83 9.77
C ALA A 54 5.48 -3.09 8.39
N GLN A 55 4.75 -3.70 7.46
CA GLN A 55 5.21 -3.92 6.10
C GLN A 55 5.43 -2.61 5.33
N GLN A 56 4.50 -1.65 5.44
CA GLN A 56 4.64 -0.33 4.80
C GLN A 56 5.90 0.40 5.30
N ARG A 57 6.16 0.39 6.61
CA ARG A 57 7.38 0.96 7.20
C ARG A 57 8.64 0.28 6.67
N ARG A 58 8.66 -1.06 6.62
CA ARG A 58 9.77 -1.84 6.05
C ARG A 58 10.04 -1.48 4.58
N ILE A 59 8.99 -1.37 3.76
CA ILE A 59 9.12 -0.95 2.35
C ILE A 59 9.58 0.52 2.27
N GLY A 60 9.10 1.36 3.19
CA GLY A 60 9.53 2.75 3.40
C GLY A 60 11.02 2.93 3.62
N GLN A 61 11.64 2.04 4.39
CA GLN A 61 13.06 2.11 4.76
C GLN A 61 14.02 2.00 3.56
N ARG A 62 13.55 1.52 2.39
CA ARG A 62 14.34 1.55 1.15
C ARG A 62 14.63 2.96 0.65
N GLY A 63 14.03 3.98 1.28
CA GLY A 63 14.27 5.38 0.98
C GLY A 63 13.38 5.90 -0.14
N GLN A 64 13.74 7.12 -0.58
CA GLN A 64 13.20 7.93 -1.66
C GLN A 64 11.95 7.35 -2.37
N GLY A 65 10.80 7.94 -2.12
CA GLY A 65 9.58 7.63 -2.85
C GLY A 65 8.36 8.30 -2.24
N VAL A 66 7.33 8.48 -3.06
CA VAL A 66 6.03 8.95 -2.60
C VAL A 66 5.29 7.77 -1.96
N ARG A 67 4.59 8.02 -0.85
CA ARG A 67 3.70 7.06 -0.20
C ARG A 67 2.31 7.66 -0.22
N VAL A 68 1.33 6.89 -0.69
CA VAL A 68 -0.06 7.34 -0.90
C VAL A 68 -1.00 6.46 -0.09
N GLY A 69 -1.96 7.08 0.57
CA GLY A 69 -2.95 6.40 1.40
C GLY A 69 -3.63 7.37 2.38
N ARG A 70 -4.57 6.88 3.18
CA ARG A 70 -5.36 7.71 4.10
C ARG A 70 -4.57 8.19 5.33
N ASP A 71 -3.80 7.30 5.96
CA ASP A 71 -3.17 7.57 7.25
C ASP A 71 -1.63 7.59 7.17
N ILE A 72 -1.07 7.90 5.99
CA ILE A 72 0.37 7.86 5.74
C ILE A 72 1.11 8.87 6.63
N GLY A 73 0.70 10.13 6.61
CA GLY A 73 1.38 11.21 7.33
C GLY A 73 1.05 11.30 8.82
N THR A 74 0.05 10.58 9.30
CA THR A 74 -0.44 10.63 10.69
C THR A 74 -0.08 9.37 11.48
N VAL A 75 -0.07 8.20 10.85
CA VAL A 75 0.14 6.91 11.52
C VAL A 75 1.38 6.18 11.00
N VAL A 76 1.53 6.05 9.68
CA VAL A 76 2.58 5.19 9.11
C VAL A 76 3.95 5.86 9.18
N PHE A 77 4.04 7.10 8.71
CA PHE A 77 5.24 7.94 8.68
C PHE A 77 4.94 9.32 9.28
N PRO A 78 4.75 9.41 10.61
CA PRO A 78 4.46 10.67 11.30
C PRO A 78 5.63 11.66 11.21
N ASP A 79 6.85 11.19 10.94
CA ASP A 79 8.05 12.03 10.84
C ASP A 79 8.46 12.34 9.38
N ALA A 80 7.56 12.12 8.42
CA ALA A 80 7.82 12.43 7.02
C ALA A 80 8.13 13.94 6.82
N GLU A 81 9.19 14.22 6.06
CA GLU A 81 9.67 15.59 5.77
C GLU A 81 8.62 16.47 5.08
N LEU A 82 7.80 15.86 4.21
CA LEU A 82 6.70 16.52 3.51
C LEU A 82 5.44 15.65 3.61
N LYS A 83 4.33 16.28 3.97
CA LYS A 83 3.00 15.66 4.00
C LYS A 83 2.06 16.49 3.16
N VAL A 84 1.38 15.85 2.22
CA VAL A 84 0.38 16.47 1.34
C VAL A 84 -0.96 15.80 1.61
N TYR A 85 -1.98 16.61 1.88
CA TYR A 85 -3.37 16.16 1.97
C TYR A 85 -4.12 16.70 0.76
N LEU A 86 -4.77 15.80 0.02
CA LEU A 86 -5.57 16.14 -1.16
C LEU A 86 -7.05 15.95 -0.82
N ASP A 87 -7.85 16.98 -1.09
CA ASP A 87 -9.29 16.97 -0.90
C ASP A 87 -10.01 17.46 -2.16
N ALA A 88 -11.24 16.98 -2.37
CA ALA A 88 -12.08 17.36 -3.50
C ALA A 88 -13.56 17.23 -3.08
N CYS A 89 -14.39 18.19 -3.49
CA CYS A 89 -15.83 18.07 -3.34
C CYS A 89 -16.39 17.07 -4.36
N VAL A 90 -17.37 16.27 -3.92
CA VAL A 90 -18.10 15.29 -4.74
C VAL A 90 -19.22 15.96 -5.54
#